data_AF-A0A7C2L6E9-F1
#
_entry.id   AF-A0A7C2L6E9-F1
#
_cell.length_a   1.000
_cell.length_b   1.000
_cell.length_c   1.000
_cell.angle_alpha   90.00
_cell.angle_beta   90.00
_cell.angle_gamma   90.00
#
_symmetry.space_group_name_H-M   'P 1'
#
loop_
_entity.id
_entity.type
_entity.pdbx_description
1 polymer ?
#
loop_
_entity_poly.entity_id
_entity_poly.type
_entity_poly.pdbx_seq_one_letter_code
_entity_poly.pdbx_strand_id
1 'polypeptide(L)'
;MSVRSGRKPQRFAESPEALGRAVRDAWKAGLGRLVKALEAACSRGSGCELDDILEVLKAVGELERVYGFAAAGRAGGLRAEGLLVVREYIKEALYRLVTGGDPSSLLGEALSVAKALEELEALAEKGVRIVDLEDLEVVGYVEGAPIYTIRQRDSPDR
;
A
#
# COMPACT_ATOMS: atom_id res chain seq x y z
N MET A 1 48.87 -27.45 -19.48
CA MET A 1 47.46 -27.86 -19.36
C MET A 1 46.69 -26.77 -18.65
N SER A 2 45.51 -26.46 -19.19
CA SER A 2 44.72 -25.25 -18.97
C SER A 2 43.56 -25.48 -18.00
N VAL A 3 43.06 -24.38 -17.41
CA VAL A 3 41.75 -24.13 -16.76
C VAL A 3 41.45 -24.95 -15.47
N ARG A 4 40.87 -24.43 -14.37
CA ARG A 4 39.87 -23.35 -14.23
C ARG A 4 40.03 -22.55 -12.95
N SER A 5 40.11 -21.24 -13.13
CA SER A 5 39.77 -20.20 -12.15
C SER A 5 38.33 -20.40 -11.69
N GLY A 6 38.17 -20.78 -10.42
CA GLY A 6 36.88 -20.77 -9.75
C GLY A 6 36.45 -19.34 -9.48
N ARG A 7 35.68 -18.74 -10.41
CA ARG A 7 34.86 -17.57 -10.08
C ARG A 7 33.86 -18.00 -9.02
N LYS A 8 34.11 -17.64 -7.77
CA LYS A 8 33.06 -17.58 -6.75
C LYS A 8 31.95 -16.68 -7.31
N PRO A 9 30.66 -17.07 -7.21
CA PRO A 9 29.59 -16.16 -7.54
C PRO A 9 29.71 -14.95 -6.61
N GLN A 10 29.97 -13.78 -7.19
CA GLN A 10 29.83 -12.51 -6.50
C GLN A 10 28.36 -12.41 -6.10
N ARG A 11 28.06 -12.75 -4.84
CA ARG A 11 26.86 -12.24 -4.18
C ARG A 11 27.04 -10.73 -4.16
N PHE A 12 26.40 -10.03 -5.09
CA PHE A 12 26.20 -8.61 -4.95
C PHE A 12 25.39 -8.43 -3.67
N ALA A 13 26.07 -8.03 -2.59
CA ALA A 13 25.41 -7.46 -1.44
C ALA A 13 24.81 -6.14 -1.95
N GLU A 14 23.54 -6.19 -2.36
CA GLU A 14 22.81 -4.98 -2.73
C GLU A 14 22.88 -4.01 -1.55
N SER A 15 23.29 -2.77 -1.82
CA SER A 15 23.29 -1.72 -0.81
C SER A 15 21.89 -1.60 -0.19
N PRO A 16 21.75 -1.38 1.13
CA PRO A 16 20.45 -1.14 1.77
C PRO A 16 19.59 -0.07 1.07
N GLU A 17 20.23 0.92 0.45
CA GLU A 17 19.57 1.97 -0.33
C GLU A 17 19.01 1.46 -1.66
N ALA A 18 19.75 0.57 -2.33
CA ALA A 18 19.33 -0.07 -3.57
C ALA A 18 18.15 -1.01 -3.32
N LEU A 19 18.22 -1.79 -2.24
CA LEU A 19 17.11 -2.63 -1.77
C LEU A 19 15.88 -1.79 -1.41
N GLY A 20 16.07 -0.70 -0.67
CA GLY A 20 14.98 0.21 -0.31
C GLY A 20 14.32 0.87 -1.52
N ARG A 21 15.08 1.19 -2.57
CA ARG A 21 14.54 1.69 -3.85
C ARG A 21 13.76 0.61 -4.59
N ALA A 22 14.33 -0.59 -4.74
CA ALA A 22 13.67 -1.70 -5.41
C ALA A 22 12.33 -2.10 -4.75
N VAL A 23 12.28 -2.11 -3.41
CA VAL A 23 11.04 -2.36 -2.65
C VAL A 23 10.00 -1.28 -2.92
N ARG A 24 10.38 0.01 -2.94
CA ARG A 24 9.46 1.11 -3.26
C ARG A 24 8.93 1.03 -4.69
N ASP A 25 9.78 0.70 -5.65
CA ASP A 25 9.37 0.58 -7.06
C ASP A 25 8.43 -0.63 -7.25
N ALA A 26 8.74 -1.76 -6.61
CA ALA A 26 7.87 -2.93 -6.58
C ALA A 26 6.52 -2.65 -5.91
N TRP A 27 6.51 -1.87 -4.83
CA TRP A 27 5.30 -1.41 -4.16
C TRP A 27 4.42 -0.60 -5.10
N LYS A 28 4.97 0.44 -5.74
CA LYS A 28 4.21 1.29 -6.68
C LYS A 28 3.66 0.49 -7.86
N ALA A 29 4.49 -0.35 -8.45
CA ALA A 29 4.05 -1.21 -9.54
C ALA A 29 2.94 -2.18 -9.11
N GLY A 30 3.02 -2.73 -7.89
CA GLY A 30 1.98 -3.57 -7.32
C GLY A 30 0.69 -2.79 -7.06
N LEU A 31 0.79 -1.59 -6.49
CA LEU A 31 -0.36 -0.73 -6.19
C LEU A 31 -1.10 -0.33 -7.46
N GLY A 32 -0.37 0.06 -8.52
CA GLY A 32 -0.98 0.34 -9.82
C GLY A 32 -1.67 -0.89 -10.45
N ARG A 33 -1.17 -2.12 -10.22
CA ARG A 33 -1.87 -3.35 -10.65
C ARG A 33 -3.14 -3.58 -9.85
N LEU A 34 -3.09 -3.38 -8.54
CA LEU A 34 -4.26 -3.49 -7.66
C LEU A 34 -5.36 -2.50 -8.05
N VAL A 35 -5.01 -1.23 -8.25
CA VAL A 35 -5.97 -0.18 -8.69
C VAL A 35 -6.63 -0.59 -10.01
N LYS A 36 -5.85 -1.03 -11.01
CA LYS A 36 -6.41 -1.49 -12.30
C LYS A 36 -7.34 -2.69 -12.16
N ALA A 37 -6.99 -3.66 -11.31
CA ALA A 37 -7.84 -4.82 -11.06
C ALA A 37 -9.17 -4.41 -10.39
N LEU A 38 -9.11 -3.49 -9.43
CA LEU A 38 -10.29 -2.92 -8.77
C LEU A 38 -11.16 -2.11 -9.73
N GLU A 39 -10.57 -1.28 -10.59
CA GLU A 39 -11.31 -0.53 -11.62
C GLU A 39 -12.01 -1.46 -12.60
N ALA A 40 -11.33 -2.53 -13.05
CA ALA A 40 -11.93 -3.53 -13.91
C ALA A 40 -13.12 -4.23 -13.23
N ALA A 41 -12.95 -4.67 -11.98
CA ALA A 41 -14.03 -5.29 -11.21
C ALA A 41 -15.22 -4.33 -10.99
N CYS A 42 -14.95 -3.06 -10.63
CA CYS A 42 -15.99 -2.05 -10.43
C CYS A 42 -16.74 -1.72 -11.72
N SER A 43 -16.06 -1.69 -12.88
CA SER A 43 -16.67 -1.34 -14.17
C SER A 43 -17.75 -2.34 -14.62
N ARG A 44 -17.74 -3.56 -14.07
CA ARG A 44 -18.76 -4.58 -14.32
C ARG A 44 -20.00 -4.43 -13.44
N GLY A 45 -19.94 -3.64 -12.36
CA GLY A 45 -21.03 -3.44 -11.41
C GLY A 45 -21.62 -4.76 -10.91
N SER A 46 -22.94 -4.95 -11.07
CA SER A 46 -23.65 -6.17 -10.71
C SER A 46 -23.24 -7.41 -11.52
N GLY A 47 -22.47 -7.24 -12.60
CA GLY A 47 -21.88 -8.32 -13.39
C GLY A 47 -20.46 -8.71 -12.97
N CYS A 48 -20.00 -8.27 -11.80
CA CYS A 48 -18.74 -8.73 -11.24
C CYS A 48 -18.82 -10.22 -10.88
N GLU A 49 -17.90 -11.01 -11.42
CA GLU A 49 -17.84 -12.45 -11.22
C GLU A 49 -16.78 -12.82 -10.18
N LEU A 50 -16.83 -14.08 -9.73
CA LEU A 50 -15.90 -14.61 -8.73
C LEU A 50 -14.44 -14.44 -9.18
N ASP A 51 -14.17 -14.66 -10.46
CA ASP A 51 -12.82 -14.55 -11.03
C ASP A 51 -12.27 -13.12 -10.96
N ASP A 52 -13.12 -12.09 -11.09
CA ASP A 52 -12.69 -10.69 -10.95
C ASP A 52 -12.22 -10.42 -9.51
N ILE A 53 -12.98 -10.89 -8.50
CA ILE A 53 -12.62 -10.72 -7.09
C ILE A 53 -11.36 -11.52 -6.74
N LEU A 54 -11.18 -12.72 -7.30
CA LEU A 54 -9.97 -13.53 -7.10
C LEU A 54 -8.73 -12.87 -7.70
N GLU A 55 -8.82 -12.23 -8.86
CA GLU A 55 -7.71 -11.46 -9.44
C GLU A 55 -7.33 -10.26 -8.56
N VAL A 56 -8.31 -9.56 -7.97
CA VAL A 56 -8.04 -8.50 -6.99
C VAL A 56 -7.33 -9.06 -5.74
N LEU A 57 -7.81 -10.17 -5.17
CA LEU A 57 -7.17 -10.81 -4.00
C LEU A 57 -5.72 -11.24 -4.29
N LYS A 58 -5.46 -11.74 -5.49
CA LYS A 58 -4.11 -12.08 -5.94
C LYS A 58 -3.20 -10.85 -5.98
N ALA A 59 -3.69 -9.73 -6.51
CA ALA A 59 -2.94 -8.47 -6.51
C ALA A 59 -2.66 -7.96 -5.08
N VAL A 60 -3.63 -8.05 -4.18
CA VAL A 60 -3.44 -7.76 -2.74
C VAL A 60 -2.35 -8.66 -2.15
N GLY A 61 -2.42 -9.97 -2.35
CA GLY A 61 -1.45 -10.92 -1.83
C GLY A 61 -0.03 -10.72 -2.39
N GLU A 62 0.11 -10.26 -3.63
CA GLU A 62 1.42 -9.85 -4.18
C GLU A 62 1.99 -8.63 -3.45
N LEU A 63 1.16 -7.62 -3.20
CA LEU A 63 1.55 -6.42 -2.45
C LEU A 63 1.92 -6.73 -1.00
N GLU A 64 1.16 -7.61 -0.35
CA GLU A 64 1.47 -8.07 1.02
C GLU A 64 2.82 -8.77 1.08
N ARG A 65 3.23 -9.50 0.04
CA ARG A 65 4.58 -10.08 -0.02
C ARG A 65 5.64 -8.99 -0.11
N VAL A 66 5.47 -8.02 -1.01
CA VAL A 66 6.38 -6.86 -1.13
C VAL A 66 6.52 -6.14 0.22
N TYR A 67 5.41 -5.97 0.94
CA TYR A 67 5.41 -5.34 2.26
C TYR A 67 5.96 -6.26 3.36
N GLY A 68 5.69 -7.56 3.32
CA GLY A 68 6.22 -8.56 4.25
C GLY A 68 7.74 -8.70 4.17
N PHE A 69 8.33 -8.47 2.99
CA PHE A 69 9.78 -8.32 2.82
C PHE A 69 10.33 -7.03 3.47
N ALA A 70 9.50 -6.00 3.64
CA ALA A 70 9.88 -4.70 4.22
C ALA A 70 9.56 -4.55 5.71
N ALA A 71 8.56 -5.27 6.23
CA ALA A 71 7.96 -5.09 7.56
C ALA A 71 8.67 -5.84 8.70
N ALA A 72 9.77 -6.55 8.43
CA ALA A 72 10.58 -7.21 9.46
C ALA A 72 11.30 -6.25 10.43
N GLY A 73 10.93 -4.96 10.48
CA GLY A 73 11.63 -3.97 11.31
C GLY A 73 10.84 -2.77 11.86
N ARG A 74 9.61 -2.44 11.43
CA ARG A 74 8.87 -1.27 11.97
C ARG A 74 7.36 -1.46 11.98
N ALA A 75 6.73 -0.99 13.05
CA ALA A 75 5.28 -0.87 13.22
C ALA A 75 4.63 -0.27 11.97
N GLY A 76 3.47 -0.82 11.57
CA GLY A 76 2.84 -0.58 10.28
C GLY A 76 2.48 0.89 10.06
N GLY A 77 2.97 1.48 8.97
CA GLY A 77 2.53 2.81 8.53
C GLY A 77 1.30 2.74 7.64
N LEU A 78 0.79 3.91 7.20
CA LEU A 78 -0.41 4.06 6.37
C LEU A 78 -0.51 3.10 5.17
N ARG A 79 0.63 2.72 4.57
CA ARG A 79 0.68 1.70 3.51
C ARG A 79 0.14 0.34 3.96
N ALA A 80 0.58 -0.14 5.12
CA ALA A 80 0.16 -1.42 5.68
C ALA A 80 -1.31 -1.38 6.10
N GLU A 81 -1.70 -0.29 6.77
CA GLU A 81 -3.06 -0.10 7.26
C GLU A 81 -4.05 0.04 6.11
N GLY A 82 -3.72 0.84 5.10
CA GLY A 82 -4.54 0.98 3.90
C GLY A 82 -4.67 -0.33 3.14
N LEU A 83 -3.58 -1.09 2.97
CA LEU A 83 -3.64 -2.41 2.32
C LEU A 83 -4.49 -3.41 3.11
N LEU A 84 -4.40 -3.37 4.44
CA LEU A 84 -5.24 -4.17 5.33
C LEU A 84 -6.72 -3.83 5.12
N VAL A 85 -7.08 -2.55 5.12
CA VAL A 85 -8.45 -2.10 4.89
C VAL A 85 -8.95 -2.56 3.52
N VAL A 86 -8.16 -2.38 2.46
CA VAL A 86 -8.50 -2.89 1.12
C VAL A 86 -8.77 -4.39 1.17
N ARG A 87 -7.86 -5.18 1.77
CA ARG A 87 -8.01 -6.64 1.87
C ARG A 87 -9.32 -7.05 2.55
N GLU A 88 -9.67 -6.40 3.66
CA GLU A 88 -10.89 -6.75 4.39
C GLU A 88 -12.16 -6.39 3.60
N TYR A 89 -12.17 -5.26 2.88
CA TYR A 89 -13.26 -4.95 1.95
C TYR A 89 -13.41 -6.01 0.85
N ILE A 90 -12.30 -6.50 0.29
CA ILE A 90 -12.34 -7.51 -0.78
C ILE A 90 -12.78 -8.88 -0.26
N LYS A 91 -12.38 -9.26 0.96
CA LYS A 91 -12.89 -10.49 1.60
C LYS A 91 -14.39 -10.42 1.84
N GLU A 92 -14.88 -9.29 2.34
CA GLU A 92 -16.32 -9.10 2.54
C GLU A 92 -17.08 -9.05 1.20
N ALA A 93 -16.49 -8.43 0.16
CA ALA A 93 -17.05 -8.44 -1.19
C ALA A 93 -17.17 -9.87 -1.74
N LEU A 94 -16.12 -10.68 -1.56
CA LEU A 94 -16.14 -12.11 -1.90
C LEU A 94 -17.25 -12.85 -1.15
N TYR A 95 -17.32 -12.65 0.17
CA TYR A 95 -18.34 -13.29 1.00
C TYR A 95 -19.76 -12.95 0.54
N ARG A 96 -20.02 -11.68 0.22
CA ARG A 96 -21.33 -11.26 -0.33
C ARG A 96 -21.61 -11.92 -1.66
N LEU A 97 -20.66 -11.92 -2.58
CA LEU A 97 -20.85 -12.52 -3.90
C LEU A 97 -21.22 -14.00 -3.79
N VAL A 98 -20.48 -14.78 -2.97
CA VAL A 98 -20.75 -16.22 -2.81
C VAL A 98 -22.04 -16.52 -2.06
N THR A 99 -22.54 -15.57 -1.26
CA THR A 99 -23.83 -15.68 -0.56
C THR A 99 -25.00 -15.06 -1.34
N GLY A 100 -24.76 -14.60 -2.58
CA GLY A 100 -25.78 -14.04 -3.47
C GLY A 100 -26.10 -12.55 -3.23
N GLY A 101 -25.27 -11.84 -2.46
CA GLY A 101 -25.34 -10.39 -2.28
C GLY A 101 -24.52 -9.59 -3.30
N ASP A 102 -24.75 -8.28 -3.36
CA ASP A 102 -24.04 -7.36 -4.24
C ASP A 102 -22.68 -6.92 -3.64
N PRO A 103 -21.54 -7.20 -4.30
CA PRO A 103 -20.23 -6.77 -3.84
C PRO A 103 -19.88 -5.31 -4.21
N SER A 104 -20.65 -4.66 -5.11
CA SER A 104 -20.23 -3.45 -5.83
C SER A 104 -19.81 -2.30 -4.92
N SER A 105 -20.57 -2.05 -3.83
CA SER A 105 -20.24 -0.98 -2.87
C SER A 105 -18.88 -1.19 -2.21
N LEU A 106 -18.57 -2.42 -1.77
CA LEU A 106 -17.33 -2.76 -1.10
C LEU A 106 -16.13 -2.71 -2.06
N LEU A 107 -16.33 -3.11 -3.32
CA LEU A 107 -15.33 -2.95 -4.37
C LEU A 107 -15.03 -1.45 -4.60
N GLY A 108 -16.05 -0.60 -4.58
CA GLY A 108 -15.91 0.85 -4.66
C GLY A 108 -15.13 1.44 -3.48
N GLU A 109 -15.42 1.03 -2.25
CA GLU A 109 -14.68 1.45 -1.05
C GLU A 109 -13.21 0.99 -1.10
N ALA A 110 -12.97 -0.25 -1.50
CA ALA A 110 -11.61 -0.77 -1.69
C ALA A 110 -10.83 0.03 -2.75
N LEU A 111 -11.47 0.37 -3.87
CA LEU A 111 -10.87 1.21 -4.91
C LEU A 111 -10.54 2.61 -4.39
N SER A 112 -11.43 3.22 -3.61
CA SER A 112 -11.20 4.54 -3.00
C SER A 112 -9.94 4.53 -2.14
N VAL A 113 -9.81 3.55 -1.25
CA VAL A 113 -8.62 3.42 -0.38
C VAL A 113 -7.35 3.16 -1.21
N ALA A 114 -7.42 2.31 -2.23
CA ALA A 114 -6.27 2.04 -3.10
C ALA A 114 -5.80 3.28 -3.87
N LYS A 115 -6.73 4.13 -4.34
CA LYS A 115 -6.41 5.42 -4.98
C LYS A 115 -5.81 6.42 -4.01
N ALA A 116 -6.35 6.51 -2.79
CA ALA A 116 -5.75 7.35 -1.75
C ALA A 116 -4.31 6.95 -1.44
N LEU A 117 -4.02 5.64 -1.39
CA LEU A 117 -2.64 5.15 -1.25
C LEU A 117 -1.75 5.58 -2.43
N GLU A 118 -2.25 5.52 -3.67
CA GLU A 118 -1.51 5.94 -4.86
C GLU A 118 -1.19 7.44 -4.82
N GLU A 119 -2.15 8.27 -4.41
CA GLU A 119 -1.96 9.70 -4.20
C GLU A 119 -0.92 10.00 -3.11
N LEU A 120 -0.95 9.26 -2.00
CA LEU A 120 0.04 9.39 -0.94
C LEU A 120 1.46 9.03 -1.44
N GLU A 121 1.60 8.01 -2.29
CA GLU A 121 2.90 7.72 -2.92
C GLU A 121 3.37 8.85 -3.82
N ALA A 122 2.47 9.41 -4.65
CA ALA A 122 2.79 10.52 -5.54
C ALA A 122 3.18 11.79 -4.77
N LEU A 123 2.58 12.03 -3.59
CA LEU A 123 2.97 13.12 -2.69
C LEU A 123 4.34 12.87 -2.06
N ALA A 124 4.61 11.64 -1.60
CA ALA A 124 5.90 11.28 -1.03
C ALA A 124 7.05 11.45 -2.04
N GLU A 125 6.82 11.16 -3.33
CA GLU A 125 7.79 11.42 -4.41
C GLU A 125 8.13 12.90 -4.60
N LYS A 126 7.16 13.78 -4.33
CA LYS A 126 7.34 15.24 -4.37
C LYS A 126 8.04 15.77 -3.12
N GLY A 127 8.45 14.90 -2.20
CA GLY A 127 9.07 15.28 -0.93
C GLY A 127 8.08 15.79 0.10
N VAL A 128 6.78 15.56 -0.09
CA VAL A 128 5.77 15.93 0.91
C VAL A 128 5.91 14.99 2.09
N ARG A 129 6.15 15.56 3.27
CA ARG A 129 6.13 14.82 4.53
C ARG A 129 4.68 14.51 4.88
N ILE A 130 4.35 13.23 4.97
CA ILE A 130 3.11 12.76 5.57
C ILE A 130 3.26 12.91 7.09
N VAL A 131 2.29 13.58 7.71
CA VAL A 131 2.26 13.86 9.14
C VAL A 131 1.17 12.99 9.74
N ASP A 132 1.53 12.09 10.66
CA ASP A 132 0.56 11.29 11.38
C ASP A 132 -0.20 12.16 12.39
N LEU A 133 -1.42 11.78 12.77
CA LEU A 133 -2.16 12.51 13.82
C LEU A 133 -1.38 12.58 15.13
N GLU A 134 -0.53 11.60 15.41
CA GLU A 134 0.36 11.55 16.58
C GLU A 134 1.48 12.60 16.54
N ASP A 135 1.83 13.07 15.34
CA ASP A 135 2.79 14.16 15.11
C ASP A 135 2.12 15.54 15.24
N LEU A 136 0.80 15.60 15.44
CA LEU A 136 0.05 16.83 15.64
C LEU A 136 -0.23 17.08 17.13
N GLU A 137 -0.30 18.35 17.51
CA GLU A 137 -0.83 18.78 18.80
C GLU A 137 -1.95 19.80 18.63
N VAL A 138 -2.96 19.72 19.48
CA VAL A 138 -4.09 20.65 19.47
C VAL A 138 -3.65 21.95 20.14
N VAL A 139 -3.72 23.07 19.41
CA VAL A 139 -3.35 24.41 19.91
C VAL A 139 -4.56 25.29 20.22
N GLY A 140 -5.76 24.84 19.89
CA GLY A 140 -6.99 25.56 20.17
C GLY A 140 -8.20 24.92 19.49
N TYR A 141 -9.33 25.63 19.56
CA TYR A 141 -10.58 25.23 18.93
C TYR A 141 -11.23 26.46 18.27
N VAL A 142 -11.76 26.29 17.06
CA VAL A 142 -12.59 27.30 16.38
C VAL A 142 -13.90 26.63 15.99
N GLU A 143 -15.03 27.21 16.42
CA GLU A 143 -16.38 26.67 16.17
C GLU A 143 -16.55 25.21 16.62
N GLY A 144 -15.84 24.80 17.66
CA GLY A 144 -15.86 23.42 18.18
C GLY A 144 -14.95 22.43 17.43
N ALA A 145 -14.31 22.86 16.35
CA ALA A 145 -13.32 22.05 15.63
C ALA A 145 -11.90 22.29 16.18
N PRO A 146 -11.09 21.24 16.42
CA PRO A 146 -9.72 21.38 16.88
C PRO A 146 -8.82 22.00 15.80
N ILE A 147 -7.95 22.92 16.22
CA ILE A 147 -6.85 23.45 15.41
C ILE A 147 -5.56 22.75 15.82
N TYR A 148 -4.80 22.28 14.83
CA TYR A 148 -3.57 21.54 15.04
C TYR A 148 -2.33 22.34 14.62
N THR A 149 -1.23 22.12 15.32
CA THR A 149 0.12 22.41 14.83
C THR A 149 0.95 21.13 14.78
N ILE A 150 2.03 21.14 14.01
CA ILE A 150 2.99 20.03 13.99
C ILE A 150 3.81 20.13 15.27
N ARG A 151 3.87 19.03 16.03
CA ARG A 151 4.77 18.90 17.18
C ARG A 151 6.20 19.13 16.68
N GLN A 152 6.88 20.12 17.26
CA GLN A 152 8.33 20.22 17.10
C GLN A 152 8.96 19.03 17.83
N ARG A 153 9.10 17.89 17.14
CA ARG A 153 10.12 16.93 17.54
C ARG A 153 11.46 17.60 17.24
N ASP A 154 12.31 17.73 18.25
CA ASP A 154 13.68 18.18 18.09
C ASP A 154 14.26 17.56 16.82
N SER A 155 14.56 18.40 15.84
CA SER A 155 15.14 17.93 14.58
C SER A 155 16.50 17.32 14.91
N PRO A 156 16.75 16.03 14.67
CA PRO A 156 18.12 15.56 14.56
C PRO A 156 18.58 16.01 13.17
N ASP A 157 19.43 17.03 13.19
CA ASP A 157 20.41 17.42 12.17
C ASP A 157 19.93 18.13 10.88
N ARG A 158 20.29 19.42 10.85
CA ARG A 158 20.74 20.15 9.66
C ARG A 158 22.07 19.59 9.17
#